data_AF-A0A815VIA0-F1
#
_entry.id   AF-A0A815VIA0-F1
#
_cell.length_a   1.000
_cell.length_b   1.000
_cell.length_c   1.000
_cell.angle_alpha   90.00
_cell.angle_beta   90.00
_cell.angle_gamma   90.00
#
_symmetry.space_group_name_H-M   'P 1'
#
loop_
_entity.id
_entity.type
_entity.pdbx_description
1 polymer ?
#
loop_
_entity_poly.entity_id
_entity_poly.type
_entity_poly.pdbx_seq_one_letter_code
_entity_poly.pdbx_strand_id
1 'polypeptide(L)'
;MSIPFARCFCLTTFSALTSYHYVRSIHIQRESLCTSNEAWYRSLPMRETSRFWSSLFSVNIYPRSLRSPFYKYFCRMFDGDINECEHGPDNLGYYTNFGEFFRRNLKEGVRPIDKESAVVSPCDGEVLANGLVTSVEQLNILVKGIPYTIKDLFQFDQSEVERLQSKQSESSLFYACIYLNPGNYH
;
A
#
# COMPACT_ATOMS: atom_id res chain seq x y z
N MET A 1 40.20 -37.32 35.03
CA MET A 1 39.29 -37.72 33.93
C MET A 1 38.72 -36.44 33.31
N SER A 2 39.40 -35.81 32.36
CA SER A 2 39.26 -35.93 30.89
C SER A 2 37.89 -35.54 30.31
N ILE A 3 37.91 -34.47 29.50
CA ILE A 3 36.89 -33.96 28.54
C ILE A 3 36.84 -34.92 27.31
N PRO A 4 35.76 -34.99 26.48
CA PRO A 4 35.55 -34.06 25.32
C PRO A 4 34.06 -33.67 25.10
N PHE A 5 33.67 -32.46 24.68
CA PHE A 5 33.75 -31.83 23.35
C PHE A 5 33.18 -32.67 22.18
N ALA A 6 31.96 -32.40 21.71
CA ALA A 6 31.61 -32.23 20.26
C ALA A 6 30.09 -32.21 19.95
N ARG A 7 29.67 -31.11 19.31
CA ARG A 7 28.81 -31.01 18.10
C ARG A 7 27.40 -31.63 18.09
N CYS A 8 26.39 -30.77 18.00
CA CYS A 8 25.38 -30.87 16.93
C CYS A 8 24.93 -29.48 16.45
N PHE A 9 25.77 -28.92 15.58
CA PHE A 9 25.41 -28.00 14.52
C PHE A 9 24.47 -28.76 13.57
N CYS A 10 23.35 -28.17 13.11
CA CYS A 10 22.58 -28.50 11.89
C CYS A 10 21.03 -28.52 12.05
N LEU A 11 20.40 -27.45 12.57
CA LEU A 11 18.93 -27.30 12.41
C LEU A 11 18.42 -25.88 12.12
N THR A 12 19.25 -24.83 12.16
CA THR A 12 18.80 -23.45 11.88
C THR A 12 18.96 -23.01 10.41
N THR A 13 19.64 -23.78 9.57
CA THR A 13 19.77 -23.46 8.13
C THR A 13 18.66 -24.07 7.29
N PHE A 14 17.97 -25.12 7.76
CA PHE A 14 16.92 -25.78 6.99
C PHE A 14 15.60 -25.01 6.98
N SER A 15 15.22 -24.30 8.07
CA SER A 15 13.99 -23.49 8.08
C SER A 15 14.09 -22.20 7.27
N ALA A 16 15.29 -21.61 7.20
CA ALA A 16 15.55 -20.41 6.40
C ALA A 16 15.60 -20.76 4.90
N LEU A 17 16.18 -21.90 4.53
CA LEU A 17 16.18 -22.37 3.15
C LEU A 17 14.79 -22.79 2.68
N THR A 18 13.99 -23.49 3.50
CA THR A 18 12.60 -23.83 3.10
C THR A 18 11.73 -22.58 2.97
N SER A 19 11.93 -21.56 3.82
CA SER A 19 11.21 -20.28 3.71
C SER A 19 11.66 -19.48 2.49
N TYR A 20 12.97 -19.43 2.23
CA TYR A 20 13.51 -18.77 1.04
C TYR A 20 13.09 -19.48 -0.26
N HIS A 21 13.15 -20.80 -0.29
CA HIS A 21 12.68 -21.59 -1.43
C HIS A 21 11.16 -21.49 -1.60
N TYR A 22 10.37 -21.41 -0.53
CA TYR A 22 8.91 -21.22 -0.61
C TYR A 22 8.53 -19.83 -1.12
N VAL A 23 9.15 -18.76 -0.58
CA VAL A 23 8.95 -17.38 -1.05
C VAL A 23 9.45 -17.20 -2.49
N ARG A 24 10.59 -17.82 -2.85
CA ARG A 24 11.11 -17.82 -4.21
C ARG A 24 10.23 -18.65 -5.15
N SER A 25 9.56 -19.69 -4.67
CA SER A 25 8.57 -20.46 -5.45
C SER A 25 7.31 -19.64 -5.74
N ILE A 26 6.85 -18.83 -4.77
CA ILE A 26 5.75 -17.88 -4.96
C ILE A 26 6.16 -16.74 -5.92
N HIS A 27 7.40 -16.28 -5.85
CA HIS A 27 7.94 -15.24 -6.75
C HIS A 27 8.08 -15.76 -8.20
N ILE A 28 8.65 -16.96 -8.36
CA ILE A 28 8.86 -17.61 -9.67
C ILE A 28 7.53 -18.04 -10.30
N GLN A 29 6.54 -18.52 -9.54
CA GLN A 29 5.22 -18.86 -10.08
C GLN A 29 4.42 -17.64 -10.56
N ARG A 30 4.67 -16.43 -10.01
CA ARG A 30 4.04 -15.20 -10.49
C ARG A 30 4.71 -14.62 -11.74
N GLU A 31 6.02 -14.76 -11.89
CA GLU A 31 6.73 -14.32 -13.11
C GLU A 31 6.29 -15.11 -14.37
N SER A 32 5.97 -16.40 -14.25
CA SER A 32 5.66 -17.23 -15.42
C SER A 32 4.25 -17.05 -15.99
N LEU A 33 3.30 -16.47 -15.25
CA LEU A 33 1.92 -16.23 -15.71
C LEU A 33 1.72 -14.82 -16.31
N CYS A 34 2.72 -13.94 -16.24
CA CYS A 34 2.55 -12.50 -16.47
C CYS A 34 3.17 -11.96 -17.78
N THR A 35 3.94 -12.76 -18.53
CA THR A 35 4.75 -12.21 -19.64
C THR A 35 3.93 -11.79 -20.87
N SER A 36 2.79 -12.42 -21.16
CA SER A 36 1.98 -12.10 -22.35
C SER A 36 1.02 -10.92 -22.15
N ASN A 37 0.49 -10.73 -20.93
CA ASN A 37 -0.45 -9.66 -20.60
C ASN A 37 0.23 -8.37 -20.10
N GLU A 38 1.51 -8.40 -19.75
CA GLU A 38 2.20 -7.17 -19.33
C GLU A 38 2.63 -6.28 -20.49
N ALA A 39 2.88 -6.85 -21.68
CA ALA A 39 3.40 -6.11 -22.82
C ALA A 39 2.43 -5.00 -23.30
N TRP A 40 1.12 -5.28 -23.32
CA TRP A 40 0.12 -4.28 -23.68
C TRP A 40 -0.09 -3.24 -22.58
N TYR A 41 0.02 -3.63 -21.30
CA TYR A 41 -0.09 -2.69 -20.18
C TYR A 41 1.10 -1.72 -20.16
N ARG A 42 2.31 -2.22 -20.44
CA ARG A 42 3.54 -1.43 -20.54
C ARG A 42 3.57 -0.51 -21.77
N SER A 43 2.82 -0.83 -22.83
CA SER A 43 2.74 0.02 -24.03
C SER A 43 1.70 1.14 -23.91
N LEU A 44 0.85 1.13 -22.89
CA LEU A 44 -0.08 2.23 -22.63
C LEU A 44 0.69 3.48 -22.16
N PRO A 45 0.42 4.67 -22.72
CA PRO A 45 1.02 5.91 -22.27
C PRO A 45 0.42 6.32 -20.91
N MET A 46 0.89 5.69 -19.82
CA MET A 46 0.32 5.81 -18.47
C MET A 46 0.24 7.24 -17.94
N ARG A 47 1.16 8.11 -18.36
CA ARG A 47 1.15 9.53 -17.99
C ARG A 47 -0.03 10.28 -18.61
N GLU A 48 -0.34 10.00 -19.88
CA GLU A 48 -1.42 10.66 -20.60
C GLU A 48 -2.78 10.08 -20.20
N THR A 49 -2.87 8.76 -20.00
CA THR A 49 -4.10 8.14 -19.48
C THR A 49 -4.42 8.68 -18.09
N SER A 50 -3.44 8.84 -17.21
CA SER A 50 -3.63 9.45 -15.89
C SER A 50 -4.15 10.89 -15.98
N ARG A 51 -3.58 11.72 -16.87
CA ARG A 51 -4.04 13.10 -17.10
C ARG A 51 -5.46 13.14 -17.65
N PHE A 52 -5.76 12.25 -18.60
CA PHE A 52 -7.09 12.11 -19.16
C PHE A 52 -8.11 11.73 -18.07
N TRP A 53 -7.82 10.71 -17.26
CA TRP A 53 -8.70 10.30 -16.16
C TRP A 53 -8.88 11.39 -15.11
N SER A 54 -7.82 12.14 -14.77
CA SER A 54 -7.92 13.29 -13.87
C SER A 54 -8.82 14.40 -14.41
N SER A 55 -8.69 14.72 -15.70
CA SER A 55 -9.56 15.67 -16.39
C SER A 55 -11.01 15.18 -16.38
N LEU A 56 -11.24 13.91 -16.73
CA LEU A 56 -12.57 13.30 -16.73
C LEU A 56 -13.21 13.28 -15.35
N PHE A 57 -12.45 12.98 -14.30
CA PHE A 57 -12.93 12.97 -12.92
C PHE A 57 -13.25 14.36 -12.38
N SER A 58 -12.71 15.41 -13.02
CA SER A 58 -13.01 16.80 -12.72
C SER A 58 -14.24 17.32 -13.50
N VAL A 59 -14.74 16.57 -14.48
CA VAL A 59 -15.96 16.94 -15.22
C VAL A 59 -17.18 16.75 -14.35
N ASN A 60 -18.04 17.77 -14.33
CA ASN A 60 -19.30 17.74 -13.61
C ASN A 60 -20.27 16.73 -14.23
N ILE A 61 -20.83 15.86 -13.38
CA ILE A 61 -21.79 14.84 -13.81
C ILE A 61 -23.16 15.49 -13.94
N TYR A 62 -23.72 15.47 -15.16
CA TYR A 62 -25.08 15.91 -15.46
C TYR A 62 -25.86 14.78 -16.13
N PRO A 63 -27.15 14.55 -15.77
CA PRO A 63 -28.00 15.30 -14.82
C PRO A 63 -27.78 14.93 -13.33
N ARG A 64 -28.16 15.82 -12.40
CA ARG A 64 -27.95 15.63 -10.93
C ARG A 64 -28.54 14.32 -10.40
N SER A 65 -29.67 13.88 -10.97
CA SER A 65 -30.33 12.62 -10.61
C SER A 65 -29.47 11.37 -10.86
N LEU A 66 -28.51 11.43 -11.79
CA LEU A 66 -27.62 10.32 -12.11
C LEU A 66 -26.46 10.18 -11.12
N ARG A 67 -26.16 11.23 -10.36
CA ARG A 67 -25.02 11.25 -9.42
C ARG A 67 -25.18 10.23 -8.29
N SER A 68 -26.33 10.27 -7.61
CA SER A 68 -26.61 9.37 -6.49
C SER A 68 -26.52 7.87 -6.88
N PRO A 69 -27.17 7.38 -7.96
CA PRO A 69 -27.02 5.98 -8.36
C PRO A 69 -25.60 5.65 -8.82
N PHE A 70 -24.89 6.58 -9.47
CA PHE A 70 -23.50 6.38 -9.90
C PHE A 70 -22.55 6.17 -8.70
N TYR A 71 -22.61 7.05 -7.70
CA TYR A 71 -21.78 6.92 -6.50
C TYR A 71 -22.18 5.70 -5.65
N LYS A 72 -23.48 5.39 -5.57
CA LYS A 72 -23.95 4.15 -4.92
C LYS A 72 -23.41 2.91 -5.60
N TYR A 73 -23.41 2.88 -6.93
CA TYR A 73 -22.84 1.79 -7.70
C TYR A 73 -21.33 1.68 -7.47
N PHE A 74 -20.60 2.79 -7.51
CA PHE A 74 -19.16 2.81 -7.25
C PHE A 74 -18.81 2.23 -5.88
N CYS A 75 -19.48 2.69 -4.82
CA CYS A 75 -19.28 2.17 -3.47
C CYS A 75 -19.61 0.69 -3.35
N ARG A 76 -20.66 0.20 -4.00
CA ARG A 76 -20.97 -1.24 -4.05
C ARG A 76 -19.90 -2.06 -4.77
N MET A 77 -19.29 -1.50 -5.81
CA MET A 77 -18.27 -2.18 -6.60
C MET A 77 -16.92 -2.25 -5.89
N PHE A 78 -16.59 -1.24 -5.07
CA PHE A 78 -15.30 -1.13 -4.38
C PHE A 78 -15.39 -1.27 -2.85
N ASP A 79 -16.52 -1.76 -2.34
CA ASP A 79 -16.76 -1.99 -0.91
C ASP A 79 -16.57 -0.72 -0.04
N GLY A 80 -17.04 0.43 -0.54
CA GLY A 80 -17.01 1.69 0.19
C GLY A 80 -18.30 1.92 0.98
N ASP A 81 -18.19 2.33 2.25
CA ASP A 81 -19.36 2.71 3.04
C ASP A 81 -19.80 4.16 2.74
N ILE A 82 -21.04 4.28 2.29
CA ILE A 82 -21.68 5.56 1.98
C ILE A 82 -22.22 6.25 3.25
N ASN A 83 -22.52 5.47 4.29
CA ASN A 83 -23.09 5.98 5.52
C ASN A 83 -22.10 6.84 6.31
N GLU A 84 -20.80 6.62 6.09
CA GLU A 84 -19.71 7.36 6.72
C GLU A 84 -19.46 8.72 6.09
N CYS A 85 -19.91 8.95 4.85
CA CYS A 85 -19.74 10.20 4.12
C CYS A 85 -20.48 11.36 4.83
N GLU A 86 -19.90 12.56 4.85
CA GLU A 86 -20.47 13.76 5.49
C GLU A 86 -21.96 13.99 5.13
N HIS A 87 -22.31 13.90 3.84
CA HIS A 87 -23.67 14.13 3.36
C HIS A 87 -24.58 12.88 3.36
N GLY A 88 -24.06 11.72 3.76
CA GLY A 88 -24.79 10.45 3.83
C GLY A 88 -25.33 9.91 2.48
N PRO A 89 -26.08 8.80 2.50
CA PRO A 89 -26.57 8.13 1.30
C PRO A 89 -27.72 8.84 0.58
N ASP A 90 -28.40 9.77 1.26
CA ASP A 90 -29.57 10.48 0.75
C ASP A 90 -29.19 11.72 -0.06
N ASN A 91 -28.06 12.36 0.25
CA ASN A 91 -27.63 13.60 -0.40
C ASN A 91 -26.30 13.49 -1.16
N LEU A 92 -26.04 12.32 -1.77
CA LEU A 92 -24.89 12.11 -2.66
C LEU A 92 -24.89 13.01 -3.91
N GLY A 93 -26.01 13.64 -4.25
CA GLY A 93 -26.09 14.61 -5.34
C GLY A 93 -25.41 15.96 -5.03
N TYR A 94 -24.87 16.14 -3.81
CA TYR A 94 -24.03 17.27 -3.43
C TYR A 94 -22.72 17.27 -4.22
N TYR A 95 -22.02 16.13 -4.26
CA TYR A 95 -20.77 15.99 -5.00
C TYR A 95 -21.00 16.22 -6.48
N THR A 96 -20.28 17.18 -7.07
CA THR A 96 -20.52 17.66 -8.43
C THR A 96 -19.87 16.79 -9.49
N ASN A 97 -18.71 16.23 -9.16
CA ASN A 97 -17.88 15.40 -10.02
C ASN A 97 -17.32 14.21 -9.21
N PHE A 98 -16.71 13.25 -9.90
CA PHE A 98 -16.20 12.05 -9.23
C PHE A 98 -15.00 12.35 -8.34
N GLY A 99 -14.13 13.30 -8.72
CA GLY A 99 -12.99 13.68 -7.91
C GLY A 99 -13.37 14.26 -6.54
N GLU A 100 -14.47 15.01 -6.47
CA GLU A 100 -15.04 15.55 -5.22
C GLU A 100 -15.58 14.44 -4.32
N PHE A 101 -16.29 13.45 -4.90
CA PHE A 101 -16.74 12.27 -4.17
C PHE A 101 -15.58 11.39 -3.71
N PHE A 102 -14.52 11.27 -4.52
CA PHE A 102 -13.36 10.45 -4.17
C PHE A 102 -12.62 10.99 -2.94
N ARG A 103 -12.54 12.31 -2.80
CA ARG A 103 -11.98 13.03 -1.63
C ARG A 103 -13.06 13.55 -0.67
N ARG A 104 -14.20 12.86 -0.60
CA ARG A 104 -15.34 13.23 0.26
C ARG A 104 -14.92 13.27 1.72
N ASN A 105 -15.36 14.27 2.48
CA ASN A 105 -15.19 14.24 3.93
C ASN A 105 -16.04 13.12 4.57
N LEU A 106 -15.57 12.63 5.72
CA LEU A 106 -16.33 11.74 6.59
C LEU A 106 -17.12 12.54 7.64
N LYS A 107 -18.17 11.93 8.19
CA LYS A 107 -18.89 12.49 9.34
C LYS A 107 -17.97 12.56 10.56
N GLU A 108 -18.19 13.57 11.39
CA GLU A 108 -17.48 13.70 12.67
C GLU A 108 -17.73 12.46 13.56
N GLY A 109 -16.68 12.01 14.24
CA GLY A 109 -16.75 10.88 15.17
C GLY A 109 -16.69 9.49 14.53
N VAL A 110 -16.72 9.37 13.20
CA VAL A 110 -16.61 8.07 12.50
C VAL A 110 -15.22 7.43 12.61
N ARG A 111 -14.19 8.24 12.84
CA ARG A 111 -12.80 7.81 13.08
C ARG A 111 -12.29 8.40 14.40
N PRO A 112 -12.64 7.82 15.56
CA PRO A 112 -12.11 8.29 16.83
C PRO A 112 -10.60 8.04 16.88
N ILE A 113 -9.83 9.08 17.21
CA ILE A 113 -8.38 8.99 17.38
C ILE A 113 -8.09 8.60 18.82
N ASP A 114 -7.38 7.48 19.00
CA ASP A 114 -6.89 7.06 20.31
C ASP A 114 -5.79 8.02 20.79
N LYS A 115 -5.90 8.45 22.06
CA LYS A 115 -4.97 9.39 22.71
C LYS A 115 -3.84 8.70 23.46
N GLU A 116 -4.02 7.42 23.81
CA GLU A 116 -3.05 6.66 24.59
C GLU A 116 -2.03 5.95 23.69
N SER A 117 -2.44 5.60 22.47
CA SER A 117 -1.55 4.98 21.48
C SER A 117 -0.47 5.95 21.00
N ALA A 118 0.80 5.51 21.05
CA ALA A 118 1.93 6.29 20.56
C ALA A 118 1.90 6.50 19.03
N VAL A 119 1.27 5.57 18.30
CA VAL A 119 1.10 5.62 16.84
C VAL A 119 -0.30 5.16 16.51
N VAL A 120 -1.00 5.93 15.67
CA VAL A 120 -2.33 5.58 15.12
C VAL A 120 -2.22 5.36 13.61
N SER A 121 -3.17 4.62 13.03
CA SER A 121 -3.19 4.42 11.58
C SER A 121 -3.33 5.78 10.87
N PRO A 122 -2.50 6.07 9.85
CA PRO A 122 -2.58 7.34 9.13
C PRO A 122 -3.74 7.41 8.14
N CYS A 123 -4.26 6.25 7.70
CA CYS A 123 -5.31 6.16 6.69
C CYS A 123 -6.13 4.86 6.84
N ASP A 124 -7.27 4.83 6.15
CA ASP A 124 -8.10 3.64 5.99
C ASP A 124 -7.51 2.75 4.88
N GLY A 125 -7.28 1.47 5.16
CA GLY A 125 -6.75 0.57 4.16
C GLY A 125 -6.30 -0.76 4.75
N GLU A 126 -5.63 -1.55 3.90
CA GLU A 126 -5.10 -2.86 4.26
C GLU A 126 -3.58 -2.80 4.42
N VAL A 127 -3.06 -3.40 5.50
CA VAL A 127 -1.61 -3.51 5.70
C VAL A 127 -1.06 -4.61 4.80
N LEU A 128 -0.36 -4.23 3.72
CA LEU A 128 0.25 -5.18 2.79
C LEU A 128 1.53 -5.81 3.35
N ALA A 129 2.32 -5.02 4.05
CA ALA A 129 3.59 -5.45 4.62
C ALA A 129 3.93 -4.57 5.82
N ASN A 130 4.49 -5.16 6.86
CA ASN A 130 5.07 -4.43 7.98
C ASN A 130 6.26 -5.23 8.54
N GLY A 131 7.17 -4.53 9.21
CA GLY A 131 8.30 -5.21 9.84
C GLY A 131 9.40 -4.29 10.30
N LEU A 132 10.43 -4.90 10.88
CA LEU A 132 11.68 -4.25 11.23
C LEU A 132 12.54 -4.09 9.97
N VAL A 133 13.13 -2.92 9.80
CA VAL A 133 14.18 -2.68 8.82
C VAL A 133 15.47 -3.25 9.39
N THR A 134 15.96 -4.35 8.80
CA THR A 134 17.22 -5.00 9.24
C THR A 134 18.44 -4.37 8.59
N SER A 135 18.33 -3.93 7.34
CA SER A 135 19.38 -3.20 6.61
C SER A 135 18.75 -2.21 5.65
N VAL A 136 19.16 -0.95 5.73
CA VAL A 136 18.63 0.12 4.86
C VAL A 136 18.90 -0.17 3.37
N GLU A 137 20.02 -0.83 3.06
CA GLU A 137 20.42 -1.15 1.68
C GLU A 137 19.72 -2.39 1.11
N GLN A 138 19.37 -3.35 1.97
CA GLN A 138 18.84 -4.66 1.55
C GLN A 138 17.34 -4.81 1.74
N LEU A 139 16.67 -3.82 2.37
CA LEU A 139 15.23 -3.86 2.52
C LEU A 139 14.56 -3.69 1.17
N ASN A 140 14.03 -4.80 0.64
CA ASN A 140 13.22 -4.82 -0.56
C ASN A 140 11.74 -4.71 -0.17
N ILE A 141 11.20 -3.50 -0.18
CA ILE A 141 9.78 -3.27 -0.01
C ILE A 141 9.09 -3.58 -1.33
N LEU A 142 8.15 -4.53 -1.32
CA LEU A 142 7.36 -4.86 -2.50
C LEU A 142 6.22 -3.85 -2.66
N VAL A 143 6.35 -2.95 -3.62
CA VAL A 143 5.27 -2.03 -4.00
C VAL A 143 4.77 -2.45 -5.38
N LYS A 144 3.51 -2.89 -5.45
CA LYS A 144 2.89 -3.42 -6.69
C LYS A 144 3.69 -4.56 -7.33
N GLY A 145 4.30 -5.42 -6.50
CA GLY A 145 5.11 -6.55 -6.95
C GLY A 145 6.53 -6.18 -7.41
N ILE A 146 6.90 -4.90 -7.38
CA ILE A 146 8.25 -4.42 -7.72
C ILE A 146 9.02 -4.22 -6.40
N PRO A 147 10.19 -4.84 -6.23
CA PRO A 147 11.03 -4.59 -5.07
C PRO A 147 11.68 -3.20 -5.20
N TYR A 148 11.52 -2.37 -4.17
CA TYR A 148 12.19 -1.09 -4.03
C TYR A 148 13.09 -1.10 -2.81
N THR A 149 14.30 -0.57 -2.96
CA THR A 149 15.13 -0.24 -1.80
C THR A 149 14.65 1.07 -1.16
N ILE A 150 15.03 1.32 0.09
CA ILE A 150 14.76 2.62 0.75
C ILE A 150 15.39 3.77 -0.05
N LYS A 151 16.58 3.54 -0.62
CA LYS A 151 17.27 4.50 -1.47
C LYS A 151 16.43 4.87 -2.69
N ASP A 152 15.86 3.88 -3.38
CA ASP A 152 15.03 4.11 -4.57
C ASP A 152 13.72 4.82 -4.21
N LEU A 153 13.10 4.43 -3.09
CA LEU A 153 11.80 4.95 -2.67
C LEU A 153 11.87 6.46 -2.36
N PHE A 154 12.91 6.88 -1.65
CA PHE A 154 13.08 8.27 -1.24
C PHE A 154 14.06 9.07 -2.11
N GLN A 155 14.66 8.43 -3.12
CA GLN A 155 15.70 9.02 -3.98
C GLN A 155 16.85 9.60 -3.14
N PHE A 156 17.28 8.86 -2.12
CA PHE A 156 18.33 9.31 -1.22
C PHE A 156 19.71 9.25 -1.86
N ASP A 157 20.50 10.29 -1.59
CA ASP A 157 21.93 10.28 -1.85
C ASP A 157 22.66 9.40 -0.83
N GLN A 158 23.92 9.05 -1.14
CA GLN A 158 24.70 8.14 -0.31
C GLN A 158 24.87 8.64 1.14
N SER A 159 25.01 9.95 1.33
CA SER A 159 25.13 10.56 2.67
C SER A 159 23.86 10.39 3.53
N GLU A 160 22.68 10.44 2.93
CA GLU A 160 21.41 10.25 3.65
C GLU A 160 21.22 8.77 4.02
N VAL A 161 21.65 7.84 3.17
CA VAL A 161 21.66 6.41 3.49
C VAL A 161 22.59 6.12 4.67
N GLU A 162 23.81 6.67 4.67
CA GLU A 162 24.77 6.54 5.78
C GLU A 162 24.22 7.12 7.09
N ARG A 163 23.52 8.26 7.01
CA ARG A 163 22.85 8.88 8.16
C ARG A 163 21.72 8.02 8.72
N LEU A 164 20.98 7.31 7.87
CA LEU A 164 19.93 6.40 8.31
C LEU A 164 20.53 5.13 8.93
N GLN A 165 21.61 4.61 8.38
CA GLN A 165 22.32 3.45 8.93
C GLN A 165 22.91 3.75 10.33
N SER A 166 23.48 4.94 10.53
CA SER A 166 23.98 5.34 11.86
C SER A 166 22.84 5.42 12.88
N LYS A 167 21.71 6.02 12.52
CA LYS A 167 20.50 6.06 13.36
C LYS A 167 19.90 4.67 13.63
N GLN A 168 19.97 3.76 12.66
CA GLN A 168 19.51 2.39 12.82
C GLN A 168 20.35 1.60 13.84
N SER A 169 21.63 1.98 14.00
CA SER A 169 22.51 1.40 15.03
C SER A 169 22.11 1.86 16.44
N GLU A 170 21.50 3.04 16.56
CA GLU A 170 21.02 3.60 17.83
C GLU A 170 19.56 3.22 18.13
N SER A 171 18.74 3.00 17.10
CA SER A 171 17.29 2.80 17.23
C SER A 171 16.74 1.81 16.20
N SER A 172 15.75 1.03 16.59
CA SER A 172 15.06 0.11 15.69
C SER A 172 14.13 0.87 14.75
N LEU A 173 14.34 0.73 13.44
CA LEU A 173 13.50 1.32 12.41
C LEU A 173 12.44 0.33 11.95
N PHE A 174 11.17 0.73 11.92
CA PHE A 174 10.06 -0.09 11.45
C PHE A 174 9.42 0.52 10.21
N TYR A 175 8.79 -0.32 9.38
CA TYR A 175 8.02 0.12 8.23
C TYR A 175 6.64 -0.55 8.21
N ALA A 176 5.68 0.14 7.58
CA ALA A 176 4.37 -0.39 7.24
C ALA A 176 3.97 0.14 5.86
N CYS A 177 3.51 -0.74 4.99
CA CYS A 177 2.95 -0.43 3.68
C CYS A 177 1.44 -0.65 3.75
N ILE A 178 0.68 0.42 3.53
CA ILE A 178 -0.78 0.40 3.60
C ILE A 178 -1.32 0.63 2.19
N TYR A 179 -2.25 -0.21 1.76
CA TYR A 179 -2.95 -0.10 0.50
C TYR A 179 -4.34 0.49 0.71
N LEU A 180 -4.62 1.58 0.00
CA LEU A 180 -5.93 2.20 -0.03
C LEU A 180 -6.67 1.70 -1.28
N ASN A 181 -7.74 0.94 -1.07
CA ASN A 181 -8.65 0.52 -2.12
C ASN A 181 -9.51 1.72 -2.57
N PRO A 182 -9.85 1.91 -3.85
CA PRO A 182 -10.74 2.97 -4.34
C PRO A 182 -12.02 3.27 -3.52
N GLY A 183 -12.55 2.32 -2.76
CA GLY A 183 -13.70 2.52 -1.86
C GLY A 183 -13.37 3.23 -0.54
N ASN A 184 -12.12 3.18 -0.08
CA ASN A 184 -11.67 3.79 1.17
C ASN A 184 -11.73 5.34 1.12
N TYR A 185 -11.50 5.96 2.28
CA TYR A 185 -11.32 7.40 2.39
C TYR A 185 -9.93 7.82 1.86
N HIS A 186 -9.87 8.86 1.02
CA HIS A 186 -8.69 9.34 0.30
C HIS A 186 -8.54 10.85 0.47
#